data_AF-A0A7C5X836-F1
#
_entry.id   AF-A0A7C5X836-F1
#
_cell.length_a   1.000
_cell.length_b   1.000
_cell.length_c   1.000
_cell.angle_alpha   90.00
_cell.angle_beta   90.00
_cell.angle_gamma   90.00
#
_symmetry.space_group_name_H-M   'P 1'
#
loop_
_entity.id
_entity.type
_entity.pdbx_description
1 polymer ?
#
loop_
_entity_poly.entity_id
_entity_poly.type
_entity_poly.pdbx_seq_one_letter_code
_entity_poly.pdbx_strand_id
1 'polypeptide(L)'
;MGRVWVDVRLANPITGQEVRVTALVDTGATFTVVPWWVYEELDLKVVGRKRVETAGGYVDLDESFAVVEIEGRRRVTPVLISREPKDVLIGAITLKALGLAVDPATGRLRETRILLQPGYVALSVMLGLLVVGSSGVM
;
A
#
# COMPACT_ATOMS: atom_id res chain seq x y z
N MET A 1 -15.97 0.98 16.39
CA MET A 1 -15.93 0.02 15.26
C MET A 1 -14.99 -1.11 15.64
N GLY A 2 -15.30 -2.35 15.23
CA GLY A 2 -14.44 -3.50 15.51
C GLY A 2 -13.08 -3.40 14.81
N ARG A 3 -12.09 -4.18 15.28
CA ARG A 3 -10.80 -4.33 14.60
C ARG A 3 -11.00 -5.18 13.34
N VAL A 4 -10.53 -4.69 12.20
CA VAL A 4 -10.59 -5.40 10.91
C VAL A 4 -9.27 -6.11 10.69
N TRP A 5 -9.30 -7.44 10.55
CA TRP A 5 -8.13 -8.27 10.32
C TRP A 5 -8.21 -8.93 8.96
N VAL A 6 -7.09 -8.99 8.24
CA VAL A 6 -7.02 -9.56 6.89
C VAL A 6 -5.76 -10.38 6.72
N ASP A 7 -5.86 -11.45 5.93
CA ASP A 7 -4.67 -12.20 5.51
C ASP A 7 -3.91 -11.41 4.45
N VAL A 8 -2.62 -11.26 4.67
CA VAL A 8 -1.71 -10.48 3.84
C VAL A 8 -0.52 -11.33 3.48
N ARG A 9 -0.15 -11.29 2.20
CA ARG A 9 1.18 -11.73 1.77
C ARG A 9 2.06 -10.50 1.59
N LEU A 10 3.19 -10.50 2.30
CA LEU A 10 4.24 -9.51 2.14
C LEU A 10 5.40 -10.17 1.40
N ALA A 11 6.03 -9.45 0.49
CA ALA A 11 7.22 -9.95 -0.18
C ALA A 11 8.25 -8.85 -0.42
N ASN A 12 9.52 -9.23 -0.40
CA ASN A 12 10.62 -8.37 -0.83
C ASN A 12 10.53 -8.16 -2.36
N PRO A 13 10.44 -6.91 -2.85
CA PRO A 13 10.31 -6.63 -4.28
C PRO A 13 11.59 -6.96 -5.08
N ILE A 14 12.73 -7.14 -4.42
CA ILE A 14 14.04 -7.40 -5.04
C ILE A 14 14.36 -8.89 -5.02
N THR A 15 14.26 -9.53 -3.85
CA THR A 15 14.66 -10.94 -3.68
C THR A 15 13.52 -11.93 -3.92
N GLY A 16 12.27 -11.48 -3.79
CA GLY A 16 11.09 -12.34 -3.89
C GLY A 16 10.80 -13.17 -2.65
N GLN A 17 11.57 -13.04 -1.56
CA GLN A 17 11.24 -13.64 -0.27
C GLN A 17 9.86 -13.18 0.20
N GLU A 18 9.13 -14.05 0.86
CA GLU A 18 7.73 -13.81 1.22
C GLU A 18 7.37 -14.32 2.61
N VAL A 19 6.38 -13.68 3.22
CA VAL A 19 5.74 -14.11 4.46
C VAL A 19 4.24 -13.90 4.35
N ARG A 20 3.47 -14.77 5.00
CA ARG A 20 2.01 -14.67 5.10
C ARG A 20 1.62 -14.45 6.54
N VAL A 21 0.82 -13.42 6.79
CA VAL A 21 0.44 -12.99 8.14
C VAL A 21 -1.01 -12.55 8.16
N THR A 22 -1.65 -12.64 9.32
CA THR A 22 -2.91 -11.93 9.56
C THR A 22 -2.55 -10.54 10.10
N ALA A 23 -2.94 -9.50 9.39
CA ALA A 23 -2.60 -8.11 9.69
C ALA A 23 -3.81 -7.31 10.16
N LEU A 24 -3.59 -6.34 11.04
CA LEU A 24 -4.61 -5.39 11.48
C LEU A 24 -4.71 -4.26 10.44
N VAL A 25 -5.91 -3.98 9.96
CA VAL A 25 -6.17 -2.79 9.15
C VAL A 25 -6.28 -1.58 10.07
N ASP A 26 -5.34 -0.65 9.95
CA ASP A 26 -5.30 0.59 10.71
C ASP A 26 -5.42 1.78 9.77
N THR A 27 -6.65 2.28 9.60
CA THR A 27 -6.92 3.46 8.77
C THR A 27 -6.39 4.76 9.38
N GLY A 28 -5.98 4.76 10.66
CA GLY A 28 -5.30 5.89 11.32
C GLY A 28 -3.80 5.94 10.99
N ALA A 29 -3.20 4.80 10.66
CA ALA A 29 -1.82 4.75 10.19
C ALA A 29 -1.72 5.20 8.72
N THR A 30 -0.82 6.14 8.43
CA THR A 30 -0.58 6.57 7.04
C THR A 30 0.16 5.50 6.24
N PHE A 31 1.23 4.94 6.82
CA PHE A 31 2.07 3.90 6.23
C PHE A 31 1.68 2.54 6.80
N THR A 32 1.95 1.48 6.02
CA THR A 32 1.97 0.13 6.58
C THR A 32 3.18 0.00 7.51
N VAL A 33 2.96 -0.50 8.73
CA VAL A 33 4.02 -0.75 9.71
C VAL A 33 4.27 -2.24 9.79
N VAL A 34 5.50 -2.64 9.54
CA VAL A 34 5.95 -4.02 9.69
C VAL A 34 6.76 -4.16 10.98
N PRO A 35 6.54 -5.25 11.74
CA PRO A 35 7.37 -5.55 12.90
C PRO A 35 8.77 -5.97 12.46
N TRP A 36 9.76 -5.82 13.35
CA TRP A 36 11.17 -6.14 13.09
C TRP A 36 11.38 -7.55 12.52
N TRP A 37 10.62 -8.54 13.00
CA TRP A 37 10.76 -9.91 12.52
C TRP A 37 10.35 -10.08 11.05
N VAL A 38 9.34 -9.34 10.56
CA VAL A 38 8.96 -9.34 9.13
C VAL A 38 10.05 -8.68 8.31
N TYR A 39 10.65 -7.60 8.82
CA TYR A 39 11.78 -6.94 8.18
C TYR A 39 12.97 -7.89 7.98
N GLU A 40 13.32 -8.65 9.02
CA GLU A 40 14.40 -9.65 8.98
C GLU A 40 14.07 -10.84 8.09
N GLU A 41 12.86 -11.40 8.20
CA GLU A 41 12.43 -12.58 7.44
C GLU A 41 12.37 -12.30 5.93
N LEU A 42 12.00 -11.08 5.55
CA LEU A 42 11.97 -10.63 4.16
C LEU A 42 13.30 -10.05 3.67
N ASP A 43 14.34 -9.96 4.51
CA ASP A 43 15.62 -9.30 4.21
C ASP A 43 15.42 -7.93 3.54
N LEU A 44 14.54 -7.10 4.11
CA LEU A 44 14.20 -5.81 3.53
C LEU A 44 15.40 -4.85 3.64
N LYS A 45 15.59 -4.04 2.60
CA LYS A 45 16.60 -2.99 2.62
C LYS A 45 16.03 -1.72 3.23
N VAL A 46 16.70 -1.14 4.22
CA VAL A 46 16.39 0.22 4.68
C VAL A 46 16.80 1.22 3.60
N VAL A 47 15.86 2.06 3.17
CA VAL A 47 16.05 3.05 2.10
C VAL A 47 15.96 4.48 2.60
N GLY A 48 15.53 4.68 3.84
CA GLY A 48 15.35 6.00 4.43
C GLY A 48 14.90 5.92 5.89
N ARG A 49 14.61 7.09 6.45
CA ARG A 49 14.03 7.24 7.79
C ARG A 49 12.92 8.30 7.73
N LYS A 50 11.87 8.10 8.54
CA LYS A 50 10.78 9.06 8.70
C LYS A 50 10.56 9.40 10.16
N ARG A 51 10.37 10.69 10.44
CA ARG A 51 9.81 11.16 11.70
C ARG A 51 8.29 11.00 11.65
N VAL A 52 7.76 10.20 12.56
CA VAL A 52 6.36 9.76 12.60
C VAL A 52 5.72 10.26 13.88
N GLU A 53 4.51 10.79 13.76
CA GLU A 53 3.67 11.13 14.90
C GLU A 53 2.91 9.90 15.38
N THR A 54 3.00 9.59 16.67
CA THR A 54 2.29 8.49 17.33
C THR A 54 1.49 9.02 18.51
N ALA A 55 0.63 8.18 19.09
CA ALA A 55 -0.07 8.52 20.33
C ALA A 55 0.88 8.83 21.51
N GLY A 56 2.13 8.34 21.47
CA GLY A 56 3.17 8.59 22.48
C GLY A 56 4.10 9.76 22.15
N GLY A 57 3.87 10.48 21.04
CA GLY A 57 4.75 11.54 20.54
C GLY A 57 5.48 11.15 19.26
N TYR A 58 6.55 11.88 18.94
CA TYR A 58 7.31 11.67 17.71
C TYR A 58 8.39 10.61 17.86
N VAL A 59 8.49 9.70 16.89
CA VAL A 59 9.53 8.68 16.78
C VAL A 59 10.13 8.68 15.38
N ASP A 60 11.41 8.31 15.24
CA ASP A 60 12.02 8.08 13.93
C ASP A 60 11.99 6.59 13.61
N LEU A 61 11.37 6.22 12.49
CA LEU A 61 11.29 4.84 12.00
C LEU A 61 12.05 4.67 10.69
N ASP A 62 12.66 3.51 10.52
CA ASP A 62 13.28 3.12 9.25
C ASP A 62 12.20 2.86 8.19
N GLU A 63 12.47 3.29 6.96
CA GLU A 63 11.60 3.11 5.80
C GLU A 63 12.17 2.06 4.85
N SER A 64 11.29 1.25 4.27
CA SER A 64 11.58 0.30 3.20
C SER A 64 10.41 0.22 2.20
N PHE A 65 10.48 -0.72 1.26
CA PHE A 65 9.40 -1.05 0.34
C PHE A 65 9.13 -2.55 0.38
N ALA A 66 7.86 -2.91 0.47
CA ALA A 66 7.41 -4.30 0.35
C ALA A 66 6.34 -4.41 -0.74
N VAL A 67 6.29 -5.55 -1.40
CA VAL A 67 5.09 -5.95 -2.13
C VAL A 67 4.05 -6.41 -1.11
N VAL A 68 2.86 -5.82 -1.16
CA VAL A 68 1.73 -6.19 -0.33
C VAL A 68 0.63 -6.77 -1.21
N GLU A 69 0.10 -7.92 -0.83
CA GLU A 69 -1.01 -8.58 -1.50
C GLU A 69 -2.16 -8.88 -0.52
N ILE A 70 -3.35 -8.39 -0.86
CA ILE A 70 -4.60 -8.56 -0.10
C ILE A 70 -5.71 -8.86 -1.11
N GLU A 71 -6.49 -9.92 -0.89
CA GLU A 71 -7.61 -10.33 -1.77
C GLU A 71 -7.22 -10.41 -3.27
N GLY A 72 -6.02 -10.92 -3.55
CA GLY A 72 -5.47 -11.06 -4.92
C GLY A 72 -5.01 -9.76 -5.57
N ARG A 73 -5.11 -8.61 -4.88
CA ARG A 73 -4.62 -7.32 -5.34
C ARG A 73 -3.20 -7.12 -4.82
N ARG A 74 -2.25 -6.80 -5.68
CA ARG A 74 -0.82 -6.74 -5.36
C ARG A 74 -0.18 -5.42 -5.74
N ARG A 75 0.53 -4.75 -4.83
CA ARG A 75 1.24 -3.48 -5.08
C ARG A 75 2.54 -3.39 -4.30
N VAL A 76 3.54 -2.71 -4.86
CA VAL A 76 4.71 -2.24 -4.09
C VAL A 76 4.29 -1.00 -3.32
N THR A 77 4.48 -0.99 -2.01
CA THR A 77 4.12 0.15 -1.14
C THR A 77 5.22 0.43 -0.14
N PRO A 78 5.42 1.69 0.28
CA PRO A 78 6.37 1.98 1.34
C PRO A 78 5.88 1.38 2.67
N VAL A 79 6.83 0.90 3.46
CA VAL A 79 6.59 0.36 4.80
C VAL A 79 7.53 1.01 5.80
N LEU A 80 7.06 1.14 7.04
CA LEU A 80 7.88 1.55 8.18
C LEU A 80 8.19 0.34 9.05
N ILE A 81 9.41 0.27 9.56
CA ILE A 81 9.86 -0.83 10.41
C ILE A 81 9.78 -0.37 11.86
N SER A 82 9.09 -1.15 12.69
CA SER A 82 8.96 -0.85 14.12
C SER A 82 9.24 -2.07 14.99
N ARG A 83 9.71 -1.82 16.21
CA ARG A 83 9.93 -2.84 17.25
C ARG A 83 8.77 -2.96 18.24
N GLU A 84 7.79 -2.06 18.17
CA GLU A 84 6.70 -1.96 19.13
C GLU A 84 5.49 -2.87 18.81
N PRO A 85 4.82 -2.75 17.64
CA PRO A 85 3.71 -3.64 17.33
C PRO A 85 4.25 -5.04 17.03
N LYS A 86 3.54 -6.07 17.49
CA LYS A 86 3.84 -7.48 17.16
C LYS A 86 3.28 -7.87 15.80
N ASP A 87 2.13 -7.30 15.47
CA ASP A 87 1.37 -7.57 14.24
C ASP A 87 1.70 -6.52 13.18
N VAL A 88 1.54 -6.89 11.92
CA VAL A 88 1.57 -5.94 10.80
C VAL A 88 0.34 -5.03 10.86
N LEU A 89 0.57 -3.73 10.69
CA LEU A 89 -0.51 -2.72 10.56
C LEU A 89 -0.61 -2.27 9.11
N ILE A 90 -1.75 -2.51 8.46
CA ILE A 90 -2.01 -2.06 7.08
C ILE A 90 -2.52 -0.63 7.10
N GLY A 91 -1.70 0.29 6.59
CA GLY A 91 -1.99 1.71 6.57
C GLY A 91 -2.73 2.20 5.33
N ALA A 92 -3.13 3.48 5.37
CA ALA A 92 -3.96 4.13 4.35
C ALA A 92 -3.34 4.15 2.95
N ILE A 93 -2.01 4.33 2.82
CA ILE A 93 -1.34 4.32 1.51
C ILE A 93 -1.51 2.96 0.83
N THR A 94 -1.28 1.87 1.56
CA THR A 94 -1.39 0.51 1.04
C THR A 94 -2.83 0.19 0.63
N LEU A 95 -3.82 0.51 1.46
CA LEU A 95 -5.23 0.34 1.11
C LEU A 95 -5.60 1.09 -0.17
N LYS A 96 -5.22 2.37 -0.28
CA LYS A 96 -5.51 3.19 -1.47
C LYS A 96 -4.82 2.66 -2.72
N ALA A 97 -3.55 2.27 -2.62
CA ALA A 97 -2.81 1.71 -3.75
C ALA A 97 -3.43 0.41 -4.28
N LEU A 98 -4.01 -0.39 -3.36
CA LEU A 98 -4.73 -1.62 -3.68
C LEU A 98 -6.17 -1.37 -4.17
N GLY A 99 -6.69 -0.14 -4.07
CA GLY A 99 -8.09 0.16 -4.38
C GLY A 99 -9.05 -0.46 -3.35
N LEU A 100 -8.66 -0.47 -2.08
CA LEU A 100 -9.43 -1.02 -0.96
C LEU A 100 -9.78 0.08 0.05
N ALA A 101 -10.91 -0.11 0.73
CA ALA A 101 -11.34 0.71 1.87
C ALA A 101 -12.06 -0.17 2.90
N VAL A 102 -12.08 0.25 4.16
CA VAL A 102 -12.91 -0.40 5.18
C VAL A 102 -14.36 0.04 4.99
N ASP A 103 -15.28 -0.93 4.98
CA ASP A 103 -16.70 -0.69 5.11
C ASP A 103 -17.08 -0.59 6.60
N PRO A 104 -17.47 0.58 7.10
CA PRO A 104 -17.80 0.78 8.51
C PRO A 104 -19.06 0.02 8.96
N ALA A 105 -19.95 -0.34 8.05
CA ALA A 105 -21.18 -1.07 8.38
C ALA A 105 -20.91 -2.56 8.59
N THR A 106 -19.98 -3.14 7.82
CA THR A 106 -19.70 -4.58 7.84
C THR A 106 -18.39 -4.94 8.56
N GLY A 107 -17.48 -3.97 8.76
CA GLY A 107 -16.15 -4.23 9.31
C GLY A 107 -15.28 -5.07 8.38
N ARG A 108 -15.49 -4.98 7.06
CA ARG A 108 -14.75 -5.73 6.04
C ARG A 108 -14.10 -4.78 5.05
N LEU A 109 -13.14 -5.30 4.29
CA LEU A 109 -12.64 -4.58 3.13
C LEU A 109 -13.68 -4.59 2.01
N ARG A 110 -13.72 -3.49 1.27
CA ARG A 110 -14.47 -3.35 0.03
C ARG A 110 -13.60 -2.70 -1.02
N GLU A 111 -13.89 -3.00 -2.28
CA GLU A 111 -13.29 -2.30 -3.39
C GLU A 111 -13.71 -0.82 -3.39
N THR A 112 -12.75 0.05 -3.70
CA THR A 112 -12.98 1.48 -3.93
C THR A 112 -12.35 1.92 -5.24
N ARG A 113 -12.94 2.97 -5.83
CA ARG A 113 -12.42 3.56 -7.06
C ARG A 113 -11.13 4.33 -6.77
N ILE A 114 -10.13 4.14 -7.63
CA ILE A 114 -8.98 5.04 -7.72
C ILE A 114 -9.45 6.24 -8.53
N LEU A 115 -9.54 7.40 -7.89
CA LEU A 115 -10.00 8.63 -8.52
C LEU A 115 -8.81 9.41 -9.05
N LEU A 116 -8.82 9.70 -10.35
CA LEU A 116 -8.04 10.78 -10.92
C LEU A 116 -8.94 12.01 -11.00
N GLN A 117 -8.49 13.15 -10.50
CA GLN A 117 -9.31 14.35 -10.48
C GLN A 117 -9.67 14.80 -11.91
N PRO A 118 -10.93 15.16 -12.20
CA PRO A 118 -11.42 15.44 -13.56
C PRO A 118 -10.63 16.50 -14.36
N GLY A 119 -9.84 17.37 -13.71
CA GLY A 119 -9.00 18.37 -14.36
C GLY A 119 -7.62 17.90 -14.82
N TYR A 120 -7.20 16.67 -14.48
CA TYR A 120 -5.86 16.15 -14.76
C TYR A 120 -5.78 15.23 -15.98
N VAL A 121 -6.92 14.96 -16.63
CA VAL A 121 -6.98 14.20 -17.88
C VAL A 121 -7.03 15.21 -19.02
N ALA A 122 -5.98 15.26 -19.85
CA ALA A 122 -6.01 16.07 -21.07
C ALA A 122 -7.22 15.65 -21.93
N LEU A 123 -7.86 16.63 -22.58
CA LEU A 123 -9.06 16.41 -23.41
C LEU A 123 -8.88 15.27 -24.45
N SER A 124 -7.64 15.01 -24.87
CA SER A 124 -7.26 13.92 -25.77
C SER A 124 -7.57 12.52 -25.25
N VAL A 125 -7.48 12.29 -23.94
CA VAL A 125 -7.81 11.00 -23.31
C VAL A 125 -9.32 10.90 -23.03
N MET A 126 -10.00 12.04 -22.82
CA MET A 126 -11.45 12.08 -22.62
C MET A 126 -12.26 11.86 -23.90
N LEU A 127 -11.76 12.26 -25.07
CA LEU A 127 -12.52 12.18 -26.33
C LEU A 127 -12.20 10.98 -27.23
N GLY A 128 -11.22 10.13 -26.91
CA GLY A 128 -10.93 8.93 -27.71
C GLY A 128 -10.71 9.18 -29.21
N LEU A 129 -10.13 10.32 -29.60
CA LEU A 129 -9.95 10.68 -31.01
C LEU A 129 -8.69 10.05 -31.60
N LEU A 130 -8.93 9.24 -32.63
CA LEU A 130 -7.99 8.66 -33.60
C LEU A 130 -6.80 9.58 -33.92
N VAL A 131 -5.61 9.00 -33.86
CA VAL A 131 -4.59 9.29 -34.88
C VAL A 131 -4.13 7.95 -35.46
N VAL A 132 -4.90 7.43 -36.41
CA VAL A 132 -4.34 6.56 -37.44
C VAL A 132 -3.65 7.50 -38.42
N GLY A 133 -2.36 7.72 -38.21
CA GLY A 133 -1.53 8.49 -39.12
C GLY A 133 -1.26 7.68 -40.38
N SER A 134 -2.07 7.92 -41.41
CA SER A 134 -1.79 7.56 -42.79
C SER A 134 -0.63 8.39 -43.33
N SER A 135 0.43 7.73 -43.81
CA SER A 135 1.28 8.28 -44.87
C SER A 135 1.94 7.14 -45.64
N GLY A 136 1.20 6.65 -46.64
CA GLY A 136 1.80 6.23 -47.90
C GLY A 136 1.94 7.44 -48.84
N VAL A 137 2.78 7.26 -49.86
CA VAL A 137 3.21 8.18 -50.94
C VAL A 137 4.28 9.21 -50.49
N MET A 138 5.48 9.30 -51.06
CA MET A 138 6.00 8.90 -52.38
C MET A 138 7.07 7.80 -52.36
#